data_AF-A0A951XCN2-F1
#
_entry.id   AF-A0A951XCN2-F1
#
_cell.length_a   1.000
_cell.length_b   1.000
_cell.length_c   1.000
_cell.angle_alpha   90.00
_cell.angle_beta   90.00
_cell.angle_gamma   90.00
#
_symmetry.space_group_name_H-M   'P 1'
#
loop_
_entity.id
_entity.type
_entity.pdbx_description
1 polymer ?
#
loop_
_entity_poly.entity_id
_entity_poly.type
_entity_poly.pdbx_seq_one_letter_code
_entity_poly.pdbx_strand_id
1 'polypeptide(L)'
;MQIPDNLSSIARIIRKDWKKIYYGAVPYLDAMECINSIHDNFLEDSARSIVCYFLANAQAWKGETARAVKEKLNQLLQPQQPAGASPAI
;
A
#
# COMPACT_ATOMS: atom_id res chain seq x y z
N MET A 1 11.70 -10.67 1.62
CA MET A 1 11.35 -10.18 0.26
C MET A 1 11.38 -8.66 0.26
N GLN A 2 11.89 -8.02 -0.81
CA GLN A 2 11.86 -6.55 -0.95
C GLN A 2 10.53 -6.14 -1.62
N ILE A 3 9.77 -5.25 -0.97
CA ILE A 3 8.53 -4.67 -1.54
C ILE A 3 8.90 -3.28 -2.10
N PRO A 4 8.60 -2.98 -3.38
CA PRO A 4 8.92 -1.70 -3.99
C PRO A 4 8.05 -0.57 -3.41
N ASP A 5 8.45 0.68 -3.63
CA ASP A 5 7.69 1.87 -3.22
C ASP A 5 6.55 2.19 -4.20
N ASN A 6 6.64 1.66 -5.43
CA ASN A 6 5.68 1.91 -6.50
C ASN A 6 4.36 1.16 -6.28
N LEU A 7 3.24 1.90 -6.16
CA LEU A 7 1.93 1.34 -5.83
C LEU A 7 1.41 0.32 -6.86
N SER A 8 1.55 0.61 -8.16
CA SER A 8 1.19 -0.32 -9.24
C SER A 8 1.95 -1.66 -9.15
N SER A 9 3.24 -1.60 -8.79
CA SER A 9 4.06 -2.79 -8.60
C SER A 9 3.63 -3.58 -7.35
N ILE A 10 3.30 -2.89 -6.25
CA ILE A 10 2.74 -3.53 -5.05
C ILE A 10 1.42 -4.23 -5.39
N ALA A 11 0.53 -3.58 -6.15
CA ALA A 11 -0.75 -4.14 -6.53
C ALA A 11 -0.61 -5.46 -7.31
N ARG A 12 0.35 -5.54 -8.24
CA ARG A 12 0.67 -6.77 -8.96
C ARG A 12 1.15 -7.89 -8.03
N ILE A 13 1.95 -7.56 -7.00
CA ILE A 13 2.38 -8.54 -5.97
C ILE A 13 1.15 -9.06 -5.21
N ILE A 14 0.25 -8.17 -4.78
CA ILE A 14 -0.97 -8.52 -4.07
C ILE A 14 -1.82 -9.49 -4.90
N ARG A 15 -2.10 -9.18 -6.17
CA ARG A 15 -2.90 -10.07 -7.04
C ARG A 15 -2.26 -11.44 -7.27
N LYS A 16 -0.93 -11.48 -7.36
CA LYS A 16 -0.21 -12.75 -7.54
C LYS A 16 -0.34 -13.63 -6.31
N ASP A 17 -0.30 -13.06 -5.11
CA ASP A 17 -0.33 -13.80 -3.84
C ASP A 17 -1.76 -14.07 -3.35
N TRP A 18 -2.59 -13.04 -3.24
CA TRP A 18 -3.92 -13.12 -2.66
C TRP A 18 -4.94 -13.66 -3.67
N LYS A 19 -5.05 -14.99 -3.77
CA LYS A 19 -5.90 -15.65 -4.79
C LYS A 19 -7.39 -15.35 -4.68
N LYS A 20 -7.92 -15.23 -3.46
CA LYS A 20 -9.33 -14.91 -3.19
C LYS A 20 -9.42 -13.59 -2.45
N ILE A 21 -9.28 -12.51 -3.22
CA ILE A 21 -9.33 -11.14 -2.73
C ILE A 21 -10.72 -10.86 -2.14
N TYR A 22 -10.76 -10.24 -0.96
CA TYR A 22 -12.02 -9.76 -0.39
C TYR A 22 -12.62 -8.69 -1.30
N TYR A 23 -13.90 -8.82 -1.66
CA TYR A 23 -14.52 -7.94 -2.67
C TYR A 23 -14.41 -6.46 -2.33
N GLY A 24 -14.47 -6.09 -1.04
CA GLY A 24 -14.30 -4.70 -0.60
C GLY A 24 -12.89 -4.14 -0.78
N ALA A 25 -11.87 -4.98 -0.97
CA ALA A 25 -10.50 -4.54 -1.25
C ALA A 25 -10.23 -4.32 -2.75
N VAL A 26 -11.05 -4.92 -3.63
CA VAL A 26 -10.87 -4.87 -5.09
C VAL A 26 -10.82 -3.46 -5.66
N PRO A 27 -11.77 -2.54 -5.38
CA PRO A 27 -11.74 -1.22 -6.01
C PRO A 27 -10.49 -0.40 -5.64
N TYR A 28 -9.99 -0.54 -4.41
CA TYR A 28 -8.77 0.14 -3.98
C TYR A 28 -7.52 -0.48 -4.60
N LEU A 29 -7.54 -1.80 -4.82
CA LEU A 29 -6.44 -2.48 -5.51
C LEU A 29 -6.40 -2.11 -7.00
N ASP A 30 -7.56 -2.01 -7.66
CA ASP A 30 -7.67 -1.54 -9.04
C ASP A 30 -7.11 -0.11 -9.16
N ALA A 31 -7.48 0.79 -8.25
CA ALA A 31 -6.96 2.15 -8.22
C ALA A 31 -5.43 2.19 -7.99
N MET A 32 -4.91 1.35 -7.08
CA MET A 32 -3.46 1.20 -6.87
C MET A 32 -2.71 0.75 -8.14
N GLU A 33 -3.32 -0.03 -9.03
CA GLU A 33 -2.69 -0.42 -10.30
C GLU A 33 -2.51 0.74 -11.28
N CYS A 34 -3.33 1.79 -11.15
CA CYS A 34 -3.35 2.96 -12.03
C CYS A 34 -2.42 4.10 -11.56
N ILE A 35 -1.82 4.00 -10.38
CA ILE A 35 -0.98 5.05 -9.78
C ILE A 35 0.37 4.50 -9.32
N ASN A 36 1.37 5.36 -9.22
CA ASN A 36 2.75 4.97 -8.98
C ASN A 36 3.27 5.39 -7.62
N SER A 37 2.80 6.52 -7.09
CA SER A 37 3.32 7.15 -5.89
C SER A 37 2.24 7.31 -4.83
N ILE A 38 2.66 7.31 -3.55
CA ILE A 38 1.79 7.67 -2.41
C ILE A 38 1.37 9.15 -2.43
N HIS A 39 1.92 9.94 -3.35
CA HIS A 39 1.59 11.35 -3.58
C HIS A 39 0.70 11.58 -4.80
N ASP A 40 0.35 10.53 -5.55
CA ASP A 40 -0.54 10.63 -6.70
C ASP A 40 -2.01 10.80 -6.27
N ASN A 41 -2.85 11.18 -7.23
CA ASN A 41 -4.31 11.11 -7.12
C ASN A 41 -4.87 10.16 -8.18
N PHE A 42 -5.98 9.52 -7.87
CA PHE A 42 -6.80 8.76 -8.80
C PHE A 42 -8.21 9.33 -8.77
N LEU A 43 -8.61 10.02 -9.84
CA LEU A 43 -9.83 10.84 -9.87
C LEU A 43 -9.83 11.86 -8.71
N GLU A 44 -10.82 11.77 -7.82
CA GLU A 44 -10.97 12.66 -6.65
C GLU A 44 -10.31 12.09 -5.38
N ASP A 45 -9.79 10.87 -5.43
CA ASP A 45 -9.17 10.20 -4.29
C ASP A 45 -7.65 10.34 -4.29
N SER A 46 -7.09 10.65 -3.12
CA SER A 46 -5.65 10.60 -2.91
C SER A 46 -5.13 9.16 -2.85
N ALA A 47 -3.90 8.91 -3.30
CA ALA A 47 -3.26 7.61 -3.11
C ALA A 47 -3.23 7.16 -1.64
N ARG A 48 -3.11 8.12 -0.70
CA ARG A 48 -3.14 7.87 0.75
C ARG A 48 -4.48 7.32 1.22
N SER A 49 -5.60 7.92 0.81
CA SER A 49 -6.95 7.42 1.15
C SER A 49 -7.17 6.03 0.57
N ILE A 50 -6.80 5.81 -0.70
CA ILE A 50 -6.88 4.51 -1.37
C ILE A 50 -6.13 3.43 -0.59
N VAL A 51 -4.86 3.69 -0.22
CA VAL A 51 -4.04 2.73 0.54
C VAL A 51 -4.63 2.46 1.93
N CYS A 52 -5.13 3.48 2.63
CA CYS A 52 -5.80 3.31 3.92
C CYS A 52 -7.03 2.38 3.80
N TYR A 53 -7.89 2.61 2.80
CA TYR A 53 -9.06 1.78 2.60
C TYR A 53 -8.72 0.37 2.13
N PHE A 54 -7.69 0.18 1.29
CA PHE A 54 -7.17 -1.14 0.95
C PHE A 54 -6.76 -1.90 2.23
N LEU A 55 -5.94 -1.28 3.09
CA LEU A 55 -5.45 -1.90 4.32
C LEU A 55 -6.59 -2.31 5.26
N ALA A 56 -7.61 -1.46 5.41
CA ALA A 56 -8.81 -1.77 6.20
C ALA A 56 -9.56 -3.01 5.70
N ASN A 57 -9.60 -3.21 4.37
CA ASN A 57 -10.27 -4.34 3.72
C ASN A 57 -9.38 -5.57 3.56
N ALA A 58 -8.07 -5.45 3.80
CA ALA A 58 -7.10 -6.53 3.64
C ALA A 58 -6.93 -7.40 4.90
N GLN A 59 -7.78 -7.26 5.94
CA GLN A 59 -7.68 -7.98 7.22
C GLN A 59 -7.60 -9.51 7.06
N ALA A 60 -8.37 -10.07 6.12
CA ALA A 60 -8.41 -11.51 5.86
C ALA A 60 -7.17 -12.03 5.09
N TRP A 61 -6.38 -11.16 4.47
CA TRP A 61 -5.15 -11.53 3.78
C TRP A 61 -4.01 -11.76 4.78
N LYS A 62 -3.46 -12.98 4.80
CA LYS A 62 -2.46 -13.43 5.76
C LYS A 62 -1.31 -14.15 5.04
N GLY A 63 -0.16 -14.24 5.71
CA GLY A 63 1.05 -14.86 5.17
C GLY A 63 2.23 -13.89 5.15
N GLU A 64 3.41 -14.39 4.79
CA GLU A 64 4.64 -13.59 4.78
C GLU A 64 4.57 -12.42 3.79
N THR A 65 4.05 -12.66 2.58
CA THR A 65 3.84 -11.62 1.57
C THR A 65 2.83 -10.58 2.03
N ALA A 66 1.71 -11.01 2.62
CA ALA A 66 0.70 -10.12 3.19
C ALA A 66 1.30 -9.18 4.26
N ARG A 67 2.08 -9.74 5.18
CA ARG A 67 2.75 -8.97 6.24
C ARG A 67 3.70 -7.94 5.63
N ALA A 68 4.59 -8.36 4.74
CA ALA A 68 5.59 -7.48 4.14
C ALA A 68 4.97 -6.33 3.33
N VAL A 69 3.92 -6.62 2.55
CA VAL A 69 3.21 -5.59 1.78
C VAL A 69 2.49 -4.60 2.69
N LYS A 70 1.77 -5.08 3.71
CA LYS A 70 1.07 -4.20 4.66
C LYS A 70 2.06 -3.31 5.43
N GLU A 71 3.21 -3.85 5.84
CA GLU A 71 4.27 -3.06 6.47
C GLU A 71 4.79 -1.96 5.52
N LYS A 72 5.07 -2.31 4.26
CA LYS A 72 5.53 -1.32 3.27
C LYS A 72 4.50 -0.23 3.01
N LEU A 73 3.23 -0.58 2.84
CA LEU A 73 2.15 0.39 2.64
C LEU A 73 2.00 1.33 3.85
N ASN A 74 2.07 0.79 5.07
CA ASN A 74 2.07 1.62 6.28
C ASN A 74 3.29 2.55 6.36
N GLN A 75 4.47 2.08 5.92
CA GLN A 75 5.67 2.92 5.85
C GLN A 75 5.47 4.09 4.87
N LEU A 76 4.90 3.84 3.69
CA LEU A 76 4.61 4.90 2.70
C LEU A 76 3.60 5.93 3.24
N LEU A 77 2.68 5.51 4.12
CA LEU A 77 1.73 6.41 4.78
C LEU A 77 2.39 7.29 5.83
N GLN A 78 3.52 6.91 6.41
CA GLN A 78 4.19 7.76 7.39
C GLN A 78 4.71 9.04 6.72
N PRO A 79 4.67 10.19 7.41
CA PRO A 79 5.42 11.36 6.96
C PRO A 79 6.88 10.95 6.79
N GLN A 80 7.47 11.28 5.63
CA GLN A 80 8.91 11.13 5.48
C GLN A 80 9.58 11.93 6.60
N GLN A 81 10.41 11.29 7.42
CA GLN A 81 11.17 12.03 8.42
C GLN A 81 11.98 13.11 7.70
N PRO A 82 12.03 14.35 8.24
CA PRO A 82 12.93 15.33 7.69
C PRO A 82 14.36 14.77 7.77
N ALA A 83 15.03 14.73 6.62
CA ALA A 83 16.43 14.35 6.54
C ALA A 83 17.23 15.29 7.46
N GLY A 84 17.69 14.78 8.61
CA GLY A 84 18.50 15.55 9.56
C GLY A 84 18.02 15.58 11.02
N ALA A 85 16.95 14.88 11.39
CA ALA A 85 16.62 14.69 12.81
C ALA A 85 17.64 13.72 13.44
N SER A 86 18.76 14.25 13.94
CA SER A 86 19.64 13.54 14.88
C SER A 86 18.80 13.07 16.07
N PRO A 87 18.98 11.82 16.56
CA PRO A 87 18.35 11.43 17.81
C PRO A 87 18.88 12.35 18.89
N ALA A 88 17.98 13.09 19.54
CA ALA A 88 18.32 13.87 20.72
C ALA A 88 18.91 12.91 21.76
N ILE A 89 20.11 13.26 22.21
CA ILE A 89 20.95 12.54 23.18
C ILE A 89 20.25 12.45 24.54
#